data_AF-A0A1L3LM15-F1
#
_entry.id   AF-A0A1L3LM15-F1
#
_cell.length_a   1.000
_cell.length_b   1.000
_cell.length_c   1.000
_cell.angle_alpha   90.00
_cell.angle_beta   90.00
_cell.angle_gamma   90.00
#
_symmetry.space_group_name_H-M   'P 1'
#
loop_
_entity.id
_entity.type
_entity.pdbx_description
1 polymer ?
#
loop_
_entity_poly.entity_id
_entity_poly.type
_entity_poly.pdbx_seq_one_letter_code
_entity_poly.pdbx_strand_id
1 'polypeptide(L)'
;MSDVSYAQNLFREAFPEKRYGSVKNLLFEAQRFISKHVRKDFTHRRARSIWEGSARRIDAEEMDALRIAAIEESKREQREIRARLAVLDAKLAAVRAAEARSPVAAHRKRAR
;
A
#
# COMPACT_ATOMS: atom_id res chain seq x y z
N MET A 1 -7.16 -14.74 18.16
CA MET A 1 -6.24 -14.36 17.07
C MET A 1 -4.83 -14.67 17.54
N SER A 2 -4.02 -15.40 16.78
CA SER A 2 -2.65 -15.71 17.21
C SER A 2 -1.69 -14.62 16.75
N ASP A 3 -0.59 -14.43 17.47
CA ASP A 3 0.46 -13.48 17.06
C ASP A 3 1.00 -13.80 15.66
N VAL A 4 1.03 -15.08 15.30
CA VAL A 4 1.43 -15.55 13.97
C VAL A 4 0.43 -15.10 12.90
N SER A 5 -0.88 -15.27 13.12
CA SER A 5 -1.89 -14.84 12.15
C SER A 5 -1.94 -13.31 12.01
N TYR A 6 -1.72 -12.59 13.12
CA TYR A 6 -1.61 -11.14 13.10
C TYR A 6 -0.36 -10.68 12.33
N ALA A 7 0.81 -11.24 12.61
CA ALA A 7 2.04 -10.92 11.89
C ALA A 7 1.94 -11.27 10.40
N GLN A 8 1.30 -12.39 10.05
CA GLN A 8 1.09 -12.77 8.66
C GLN A 8 0.26 -11.73 7.89
N ASN A 9 -0.86 -11.28 8.48
CA ASN A 9 -1.70 -10.26 7.86
C ASN A 9 -0.94 -8.94 7.72
N LEU A 10 -0.27 -8.51 8.79
CA LEU A 10 0.54 -7.29 8.80
C LEU A 10 1.68 -7.35 7.76
N PHE A 11 2.27 -8.52 7.55
CA PHE A 11 3.29 -8.73 6.52
C PHE A 11 2.73 -8.52 5.12
N ARG A 12 1.52 -9.02 4.84
CA ARG A 12 0.84 -8.85 3.54
C ARG A 12 0.43 -7.40 3.30
N GLU A 13 0.08 -6.67 4.34
CA GLU A 13 -0.19 -5.22 4.28
C GLU A 13 1.09 -4.42 4.04
N ALA A 14 2.17 -4.73 4.76
CA ALA A 14 3.46 -4.07 4.62
C ALA A 14 4.13 -4.32 3.26
N PHE A 15 3.96 -5.51 2.71
CA PHE A 15 4.57 -5.91 1.45
C PHE A 15 3.50 -6.51 0.51
N PRO A 16 2.70 -5.68 -0.16
CA PRO A 16 1.64 -6.17 -1.05
C PRO A 16 2.22 -6.76 -2.34
N GLU A 17 1.79 -7.97 -2.70
CA GLU A 17 2.28 -8.68 -3.90
C GLU A 17 2.08 -7.88 -5.19
N LYS A 18 0.94 -7.16 -5.30
CA LYS A 18 0.61 -6.29 -6.44
C LYS A 18 1.72 -5.29 -6.77
N ARG A 19 2.51 -4.88 -5.77
CA ARG A 19 3.56 -3.87 -5.94
C ARG A 19 4.91 -4.46 -6.35
N TYR A 20 5.25 -5.61 -5.78
CA TYR A 20 6.55 -6.26 -6.03
C TYR A 20 6.52 -7.25 -7.21
N GLY A 21 5.32 -7.56 -7.72
CA GLY A 21 5.08 -8.38 -8.91
C GLY A 21 5.30 -9.88 -8.74
N SER A 22 6.08 -10.30 -7.73
CA SER A 22 6.26 -11.70 -7.37
C SER A 22 6.52 -11.87 -5.89
N VAL A 23 6.13 -13.03 -5.35
CA VAL A 23 6.43 -13.43 -3.96
C VAL A 23 7.94 -13.43 -3.68
N LYS A 24 8.77 -13.83 -4.65
CA LYS A 24 10.24 -13.85 -4.46
C LYS A 24 10.79 -12.45 -4.21
N ASN A 25 10.37 -11.46 -5.02
CA ASN A 25 10.81 -10.07 -4.87
C ASN A 25 10.29 -9.46 -3.57
N LEU A 26 9.02 -9.72 -3.26
CA LEU A 26 8.39 -9.31 -2.00
C LEU A 26 9.19 -9.81 -0.79
N LEU A 27 9.53 -11.09 -0.75
CA LEU A 27 10.29 -11.68 0.35
C LEU A 27 11.73 -11.15 0.43
N PHE A 28 12.34 -10.81 -0.71
CA PHE A 28 13.66 -10.19 -0.75
C PHE A 28 13.62 -8.76 -0.19
N GLU A 29 12.66 -7.94 -0.61
CA GLU A 29 12.50 -6.59 -0.10
C GLU A 29 12.10 -6.58 1.38
N ALA A 30 11.23 -7.50 1.80
CA ALA A 30 10.87 -7.67 3.19
C ALA A 30 12.08 -8.04 4.05
N GLN A 31 12.91 -8.99 3.60
CA GLN A 31 14.18 -9.30 4.28
C GLN A 31 15.05 -8.05 4.40
N ARG A 32 15.29 -7.34 3.29
CA ARG A 32 16.14 -6.15 3.25
C ARG A 32 15.64 -5.04 4.17
N PHE A 33 14.33 -4.85 4.26
CA PHE A 33 13.72 -3.85 5.12
C PHE A 33 13.81 -4.25 6.60
N ILE A 34 13.33 -5.45 6.94
CA ILE A 34 13.23 -5.91 8.33
C ILE A 34 14.63 -6.06 8.94
N SER A 35 15.62 -6.55 8.19
CA SER A 35 17.00 -6.69 8.68
C SER A 35 17.62 -5.37 9.15
N LYS A 36 17.14 -4.22 8.68
CA LYS A 36 17.60 -2.90 9.14
C LYS A 36 16.92 -2.43 10.43
N HIS A 37 15.82 -3.07 10.81
CA HIS A 37 14.95 -2.67 11.91
C HIS A 37 14.95 -3.66 13.07
N VAL A 38 15.61 -4.81 12.93
CA VAL A 38 15.80 -5.79 14.00
C VAL A 38 17.28 -5.95 14.31
N ARG A 39 17.61 -6.35 15.54
CA ARG A 39 19.02 -6.53 15.95
C ARG A 39 19.59 -7.89 15.55
N LYS A 40 18.71 -8.87 15.37
CA LYS A 40 19.07 -10.25 15.02
C LYS A 40 19.22 -10.44 13.51
N ASP A 41 19.86 -11.53 13.12
CA ASP A 41 19.94 -11.92 11.72
C ASP A 41 18.57 -12.35 11.18
N PHE A 42 17.98 -11.48 10.35
CA PHE A 42 16.72 -11.75 9.69
C PHE A 42 16.95 -12.33 8.28
N THR A 43 16.61 -13.61 8.11
CA THR A 43 16.90 -14.35 6.87
C THR A 43 15.70 -14.40 5.93
N HIS A 44 15.96 -14.66 4.64
CA HIS A 44 14.91 -14.89 3.65
C HIS A 44 13.97 -16.03 4.05
N ARG A 45 14.52 -17.11 4.64
CA ARG A 45 13.72 -18.24 5.15
C ARG A 45 12.79 -17.79 6.27
N ARG A 46 13.25 -16.90 7.16
CA ARG A 46 12.42 -16.35 8.24
C ARG A 46 11.28 -15.50 7.68
N ALA A 47 11.58 -14.60 6.73
CA ALA A 47 10.58 -13.82 6.01
C ALA A 47 9.49 -14.71 5.40
N ARG A 48 9.90 -15.78 4.70
CA ARG A 48 8.98 -16.76 4.11
C ARG A 48 8.10 -17.43 5.16
N SER A 49 8.67 -17.90 6.27
CA SER A 49 7.91 -18.57 7.32
C SER A 49 6.83 -17.69 7.97
N ILE A 50 7.09 -16.38 8.09
CA ILE A 50 6.11 -15.42 8.61
C ILE A 50 5.02 -15.17 7.57
N TRP A 51 5.40 -14.97 6.30
CA TRP A 51 4.45 -14.74 5.21
C TRP A 51 3.51 -15.94 4.95
N GLU A 52 4.03 -17.17 5.03
CA GLU A 52 3.25 -18.41 4.92
C GLU A 52 2.41 -18.68 6.18
N GLY A 53 2.74 -18.06 7.32
CA GLY A 53 2.12 -18.35 8.61
C GLY A 53 2.61 -19.66 9.25
N SER A 54 3.72 -20.22 8.76
CA SER A 54 4.34 -21.45 9.27
C SER A 54 5.32 -21.21 10.43
N ALA A 55 5.54 -19.95 10.82
CA ALA A 55 6.36 -19.58 11.96
C ALA A 55 5.75 -20.05 13.29
N ARG A 56 6.55 -20.72 14.13
CA ARG A 56 6.13 -21.18 15.48
C ARG A 56 5.91 -20.03 16.48
N ARG A 57 6.71 -18.98 16.38
CA ARG A 57 6.65 -17.77 17.22
C ARG A 57 7.02 -16.56 16.40
N ILE A 58 6.58 -15.38 16.85
CA ILE A 58 7.00 -14.08 16.30
C ILE A 58 7.66 -13.32 17.44
N ASP A 59 8.89 -12.85 17.22
CA ASP A 59 9.59 -12.08 18.24
C ASP A 59 9.11 -10.63 18.20
N ALA A 60 9.11 -9.93 19.34
CA ALA A 60 8.58 -8.56 19.44
C ALA A 60 9.25 -7.59 18.45
N GLU A 61 10.57 -7.67 18.27
CA GLU A 61 11.30 -6.85 17.30
C GLU A 61 10.81 -7.05 15.85
N GLU A 62 10.46 -8.29 15.47
CA GLU A 62 9.91 -8.56 14.14
C GLU A 62 8.54 -7.94 13.97
N MET A 63 7.72 -8.01 15.01
CA MET A 63 6.39 -7.40 15.01
C MET A 63 6.49 -5.89 14.84
N ASP A 64 7.37 -5.23 15.58
CA ASP A 64 7.57 -3.79 15.49
C ASP A 64 8.13 -3.37 14.13
N ALA A 65 9.09 -4.12 13.59
CA ALA A 65 9.59 -3.89 12.23
C ALA A 65 8.48 -4.02 11.17
N LEU A 66 7.58 -5.00 11.31
CA LEU A 66 6.42 -5.15 10.42
C LEU A 66 5.43 -4.00 10.55
N ARG A 67 5.18 -3.50 11.77
CA ARG A 67 4.32 -2.33 11.99
C ARG A 67 4.88 -1.08 11.31
N ILE A 68 6.19 -0.86 11.43
CA ILE A 68 6.87 0.25 10.75
C ILE A 68 6.72 0.10 9.23
N ALA A 69 6.97 -1.09 8.69
CA ALA A 69 6.83 -1.37 7.27
C ALA A 69 5.41 -1.10 6.75
N ALA A 70 4.39 -1.55 7.49
CA ALA A 70 2.98 -1.31 7.16
C ALA A 70 2.64 0.18 7.12
N ILE A 71 3.11 0.95 8.11
CA ILE A 71 2.91 2.41 8.15
C ILE A 71 3.59 3.09 6.95
N GLU A 72 4.80 2.68 6.60
CA GLU A 72 5.49 3.23 5.43
C GLU A 72 4.74 2.93 4.13
N GLU A 73 4.18 1.73 4.01
CA GLU A 73 3.38 1.37 2.86
C GLU A 73 2.07 2.17 2.80
N SER A 74 1.36 2.31 3.92
CA SER A 74 0.15 3.16 3.97
C SER A 74 0.45 4.61 3.61
N LYS A 75 1.58 5.17 4.07
CA LYS A 75 2.01 6.53 3.69
C LYS A 75 2.31 6.64 2.19
N ARG A 76 2.82 5.58 1.57
CA ARG A 76 3.05 5.54 0.12
C ARG A 76 1.72 5.44 -0.63
N GLU A 77 0.87 4.49 -0.27
CA GLU A 77 -0.44 4.30 -0.87
C GLU A 77 -1.29 5.57 -0.79
N GLN A 78 -1.28 6.26 0.37
CA GLN A 78 -1.94 7.55 0.53
C GLN A 78 -1.46 8.59 -0.50
N ARG A 79 -0.14 8.65 -0.77
CA ARG A 79 0.42 9.58 -1.76
C ARG A 79 -0.01 9.21 -3.18
N GLU A 80 0.01 7.93 -3.52
CA GLU A 80 -0.41 7.43 -4.84
C GLU A 80 -1.89 7.69 -5.11
N ILE A 81 -2.75 7.43 -4.12
CA ILE A 81 -4.19 7.70 -4.19
C ILE A 81 -4.44 9.20 -4.37
N ARG A 82 -3.75 10.07 -3.60
CA ARG A 82 -3.87 11.53 -3.73
C ARG A 82 -3.45 12.01 -5.12
N ALA A 83 -2.35 11.48 -5.66
CA ALA A 83 -1.90 11.81 -7.00
C ALA A 83 -2.93 11.36 -8.06
N ARG A 84 -3.50 10.16 -7.89
CA ARG A 84 -4.55 9.65 -8.79
C ARG A 84 -5.81 10.51 -8.74
N LEU A 85 -6.23 10.94 -7.55
CA LEU A 85 -7.38 11.81 -7.35
C LEU A 85 -7.15 13.17 -8.03
N ALA A 86 -5.98 13.78 -7.87
CA ALA A 86 -5.65 15.05 -8.53
C ALA A 86 -5.73 14.96 -10.06
N VAL A 87 -5.27 13.84 -10.65
CA VAL A 87 -5.38 13.61 -12.10
C VAL A 87 -6.84 13.47 -12.54
N LEU A 88 -7.68 12.79 -11.76
CA LEU A 88 -9.10 12.63 -12.07
C LEU A 88 -9.84 13.97 -11.95
N ASP A 89 -9.55 14.75 -10.93
CA ASP A 89 -10.13 16.08 -10.74
C ASP A 89 -9.77 17.02 -11.89
N ALA A 90 -8.51 17.00 -12.35
CA ALA A 90 -8.09 17.79 -13.50
C ALA A 90 -8.86 17.41 -14.78
N LYS A 91 -9.09 16.11 -15.01
CA LYS A 91 -9.89 15.63 -16.15
C LYS A 91 -11.34 16.09 -16.06
N LEU A 92 -11.96 15.98 -14.89
CA LEU A 92 -13.34 16.42 -14.68
C LEU A 92 -13.48 17.94 -14.80
N ALA A 93 -12.52 18.71 -14.31
CA ALA A 93 -12.48 20.16 -14.45
C ALA A 93 -12.41 20.58 -15.93
N ALA A 94 -11.59 19.89 -16.74
CA ALA A 94 -11.51 20.15 -18.18
C ALA A 94 -12.86 19.91 -18.89
N VAL A 95 -13.56 18.82 -18.56
CA VAL A 95 -14.90 18.53 -19.10
C VAL A 95 -15.91 19.60 -18.69
N ARG A 96 -15.97 19.97 -17.41
CA ARG A 96 -16.87 21.03 -16.92
C ARG A 96 -16.61 22.38 -17.58
N ALA A 97 -15.33 22.72 -17.82
CA ALA A 97 -14.96 23.95 -18.52
C ALA A 97 -15.41 23.92 -19.99
N ALA A 98 -15.32 22.78 -20.66
CA ALA A 98 -15.82 22.60 -22.02
C ALA A 98 -17.36 22.70 -22.09
N GLU A 99 -18.08 22.07 -21.14
CA GLU A 99 -19.54 22.17 -21.03
C GLU A 99 -20.00 23.61 -20.79
N ALA A 100 -19.31 24.35 -19.91
CA ALA A 100 -19.62 25.75 -19.63
C ALA A 100 -19.40 26.69 -20.84
N ARG A 101 -18.52 26.32 -21.78
CA ARG A 101 -18.27 27.06 -23.03
C ARG A 101 -19.20 26.65 -24.17
N SER A 102 -19.99 25.59 -24.01
CA SER A 102 -20.91 25.11 -25.05
C SER A 102 -22.23 25.92 -25.04
N PRO A 103 -22.76 26.32 -26.22
CA PRO A 103 -23.99 27.12 -26.32
C PRO A 103 -25.24 26.43 -25.73
N VAL A 104 -25.19 25.13 -25.46
CA VAL A 104 -26.26 24.36 -24.79
C VAL A 104 -26.48 24.83 -23.35
N ALA A 105 -25.44 25.30 -22.63
CA ALA A 105 -25.58 25.85 -21.29
C ALA A 105 -26.33 27.20 -21.26
N ALA A 106 -26.18 28.02 -22.32
CA ALA A 106 -26.92 29.27 -22.48
C ALA A 106 -28.42 29.03 -22.69
N HIS A 107 -28.79 27.91 -23.31
CA HIS A 107 -30.20 27.55 -23.50
C HIS A 107 -30.85 27.02 -22.22
N ARG A 108 -30.12 26.21 -21.42
CA ARG A 108 -30.63 25.63 -20.16
C ARG A 108 -30.86 26.66 -19.05
N LYS A 109 -30.11 27.78 -19.05
CA LYS A 109 -30.31 28.90 -18.11
C LYS A 109 -31.52 29.79 -18.44
N ARG A 110 -32.04 29.74 -19.68
CA ARG A 110 -33.22 30.52 -20.11
C ARG A 110 -34.55 29.77 -19.93
N ALA A 111 -34.49 28.47 -19.64
CA ALA A 111 -35.67 27.60 -19.50
C ALA A 111 -35.98 27.24 -18.03
N ARG A 112 -35.38 27.95 -17.06
CA ARG A 112 -35.70 27.87 -15.63
C ARG A 112 -36.23 29.21 -15.15
#